data_AF-A0A7J8IRK8-F1
#
_entry.id   AF-A0A7J8IRK8-F1
#
_cell.length_a   1.000
_cell.length_b   1.000
_cell.length_c   1.000
_cell.angle_alpha   90.00
_cell.angle_beta   90.00
_cell.angle_gamma   90.00
#
_symmetry.space_group_name_H-M   'P 1'
#
loop_
_entity.id
_entity.type
_entity.pdbx_description
1 polymer ?
#
loop_
_entity_poly.entity_id
_entity_poly.type
_entity_poly.pdbx_seq_one_letter_code
_entity_poly.pdbx_strand_id
1 'polypeptide(L)'
;MSVAGLKKQFHKATQKVSEKVGGAEGTKLDDDFKEMERKVDVTSRAVMEIMTKTIEYLQPNPASRAKLSMINTMSKIRGQEKGPGYPQAEALLAEAMLKFGRELGDDCNFGPALGDVGEAMRELSEVKDSLDMEVKQNFIDPLQNLHDKDLREIQHHLKKLEGRRLDFDYKKKRQGKIPDEELRQALEKFDESKEIAESSMFNLLEMDIEQVSQLSALVQAQLEYHKQAVQILQQVTVRLEERVS
;
A
#
# COMPACT_ATOMS: atom_id res chain seq x y z
N MET A 1 -0.01 32.77 11.81
CA MET A 1 1.09 33.03 10.86
C MET A 1 1.57 34.46 11.03
N SER A 2 2.87 34.72 11.09
CA SER A 2 3.40 36.09 11.20
C SER A 2 3.36 36.83 9.84
N VAL A 3 3.37 38.17 9.87
CA VAL A 3 3.39 39.03 8.67
C VAL A 3 4.56 38.69 7.73
N ALA A 4 5.72 38.34 8.30
CA ALA A 4 6.89 37.89 7.55
C ALA A 4 6.65 36.55 6.83
N GLY A 5 5.94 35.61 7.46
CA GLY A 5 5.56 34.34 6.85
C GLY A 5 4.60 34.54 5.68
N LEU A 6 3.64 35.46 5.80
CA LEU A 6 2.69 35.78 4.73
C LEU A 6 3.40 36.38 3.52
N LYS A 7 4.28 37.37 3.73
CA LYS A 7 5.07 38.02 2.68
C LYS A 7 5.92 37.01 1.89
N LYS A 8 6.52 36.03 2.59
CA LYS A 8 7.29 34.95 1.95
C LYS A 8 6.43 34.06 1.05
N GLN A 9 5.21 33.73 1.45
CA GLN A 9 4.29 32.95 0.61
C GLN A 9 3.89 33.70 -0.67
N PHE A 10 3.66 35.02 -0.57
CA PHE A 10 3.40 35.86 -1.75
C PHE A 10 4.58 35.89 -2.73
N HIS A 11 5.82 35.93 -2.23
CA HIS A 11 7.02 35.90 -3.07
C HIS A 11 7.14 34.58 -3.85
N LYS A 12 6.94 33.44 -3.18
CA LYS A 12 6.93 32.12 -3.83
C LYS A 12 5.85 32.01 -4.89
N ALA A 13 4.63 32.47 -4.58
CA ALA A 13 3.52 32.47 -5.52
C ALA A 13 3.80 33.34 -6.76
N THR A 14 4.36 34.54 -6.55
CA THR A 14 4.76 35.45 -7.63
C THR A 14 5.81 34.80 -8.55
N GLN A 15 6.84 34.18 -7.96
CA GLN A 15 7.86 33.49 -8.73
C GLN A 15 7.29 32.32 -9.53
N LYS A 16 6.43 31.50 -8.91
CA LYS A 16 5.78 30.36 -9.58
C LYS A 16 4.94 30.80 -10.79
N VAL A 17 4.24 31.92 -10.69
CA VAL A 17 3.49 32.51 -11.82
C VAL A 17 4.46 33.04 -12.90
N SER A 18 5.55 33.69 -12.49
CA SER A 18 6.58 34.18 -13.42
C SER A 18 7.24 33.07 -14.23
N GLU A 19 7.46 31.89 -13.64
CA GLU A 19 8.06 30.75 -14.34
C GLU A 19 7.05 30.06 -15.27
N LYS A 20 5.80 29.88 -14.82
CA LYS A 20 4.77 29.19 -15.60
C LYS A 20 4.17 30.02 -16.75
N VAL A 21 4.04 31.33 -16.56
CA VAL A 21 3.32 32.23 -17.48
C VAL A 21 4.26 33.24 -18.12
N GLY A 22 5.31 33.64 -17.41
CA GLY A 22 6.22 34.70 -17.83
C GLY A 22 7.51 34.22 -18.50
N GLY A 23 7.68 32.92 -18.73
CA GLY A 23 8.86 32.35 -19.42
C GLY A 23 10.19 32.49 -18.67
N ALA A 24 10.16 32.82 -17.37
CA ALA A 24 11.38 32.92 -16.59
C ALA A 24 11.91 31.52 -16.25
N GLU A 25 13.20 31.27 -16.51
CA GLU A 25 13.84 30.03 -16.05
C GLU A 25 14.13 30.11 -14.53
N GLY A 26 13.74 29.06 -13.82
CA GLY A 26 14.12 28.84 -12.42
C GLY A 26 15.48 28.15 -12.30
N THR A 27 16.01 28.07 -11.09
CA THR A 27 17.20 27.25 -10.80
C THR A 27 16.94 25.80 -11.19
N LYS A 28 17.75 25.26 -12.11
CA LYS A 28 17.60 23.88 -12.60
C LYS A 28 18.24 22.92 -11.62
N LEU A 29 17.51 21.84 -11.32
CA LEU A 29 18.08 20.64 -10.70
C LEU A 29 18.76 19.81 -11.80
N ASP A 30 19.83 19.11 -11.43
CA ASP A 30 20.54 18.19 -12.32
C ASP A 30 19.67 16.99 -12.71
N ASP A 31 20.10 16.26 -13.74
CA ASP A 31 19.30 15.19 -14.32
C ASP A 31 19.24 13.95 -13.43
N ASP A 32 20.26 13.71 -12.60
CA ASP A 32 20.26 12.62 -11.61
C ASP A 32 19.20 12.87 -10.53
N PHE A 33 19.11 14.11 -10.01
CA PHE A 33 18.04 14.49 -9.09
C PHE A 33 16.66 14.23 -9.69
N LYS A 34 16.42 14.69 -10.93
CA LYS A 34 15.12 14.53 -11.59
C LYS A 34 14.77 13.07 -11.83
N GLU A 35 15.75 12.24 -12.17
CA GLU A 35 15.52 10.80 -12.35
C GLU A 35 15.19 10.13 -11.01
N MET A 36 15.86 10.50 -9.91
CA MET A 36 15.48 10.03 -8.58
C MET A 36 14.06 10.46 -8.21
N GLU A 37 13.72 11.74 -8.39
CA GLU A 37 12.38 12.27 -8.12
C GLU A 37 11.31 11.51 -8.93
N ARG A 38 11.59 11.25 -10.22
CA ARG A 38 10.70 10.47 -11.09
C ARG A 38 10.51 9.03 -10.58
N LYS A 39 11.59 8.36 -10.18
CA LYS A 39 11.52 7.00 -9.63
C LYS A 39 10.71 6.96 -8.34
N VAL A 40 10.94 7.90 -7.42
CA VAL A 40 10.18 7.98 -6.16
C VAL A 40 8.69 8.24 -6.41
N ASP A 41 8.33 9.13 -7.35
CA ASP A 41 6.93 9.37 -7.71
C ASP A 41 6.25 8.09 -8.25
N VAL A 42 6.93 7.38 -9.16
CA VAL A 42 6.43 6.12 -9.72
C VAL A 42 6.26 5.07 -8.61
N THR A 43 7.25 4.91 -7.73
CA THR A 43 7.17 4.00 -6.59
C THR A 43 5.99 4.35 -5.68
N SER A 44 5.80 5.63 -5.36
CA SER A 44 4.68 6.07 -4.51
C SER A 44 3.32 5.70 -5.09
N ARG A 45 3.10 5.98 -6.38
CA ARG A 45 1.84 5.64 -7.06
C ARG A 45 1.65 4.13 -7.18
N ALA A 46 2.71 3.39 -7.52
CA ALA A 46 2.67 1.94 -7.63
C ALA A 46 2.29 1.28 -6.29
N VAL A 47 2.93 1.69 -5.19
CA VAL A 47 2.64 1.18 -3.84
C VAL A 47 1.17 1.35 -3.50
N MET A 48 0.61 2.55 -3.71
CA MET A 48 -0.79 2.83 -3.39
C MET A 48 -1.77 2.04 -4.26
N GLU A 49 -1.52 1.99 -5.57
CA GLU A 49 -2.41 1.30 -6.51
C GLU A 49 -2.37 -0.22 -6.29
N ILE A 50 -1.18 -0.82 -6.18
CA ILE A 50 -1.00 -2.26 -5.98
C ILE A 50 -1.62 -2.69 -4.64
N MET A 51 -1.38 -1.94 -3.57
CA MET A 51 -1.97 -2.22 -2.25
C MET A 51 -3.50 -2.19 -2.31
N THR A 52 -4.07 -1.15 -2.93
CA THR A 52 -5.53 -1.03 -3.10
C THR A 52 -6.09 -2.21 -3.90
N LYS A 53 -5.46 -2.55 -5.03
CA LYS A 53 -5.89 -3.68 -5.87
C LYS A 53 -5.74 -5.03 -5.19
N THR A 54 -4.75 -5.19 -4.32
CA THR A 54 -4.58 -6.41 -3.53
C THR A 54 -5.70 -6.56 -2.49
N ILE A 55 -6.11 -5.48 -1.84
CA ILE A 55 -7.26 -5.49 -0.91
C ILE A 55 -8.56 -5.83 -1.65
N GLU A 56 -8.77 -5.25 -2.84
CA GLU A 56 -9.93 -5.56 -3.69
C GLU A 56 -9.94 -7.02 -4.17
N TYR A 57 -8.76 -7.56 -4.48
CA TYR A 57 -8.56 -8.96 -4.87
C TYR A 57 -8.87 -9.93 -3.72
N LEU A 58 -8.33 -9.68 -2.52
CA LEU A 58 -8.56 -10.54 -1.35
C LEU A 58 -10.04 -10.55 -0.96
N GLN A 59 -10.68 -9.38 -0.98
CA GLN A 59 -12.08 -9.20 -0.62
C GLN A 59 -12.84 -8.38 -1.67
N PRO A 60 -13.40 -9.05 -2.69
CA PRO A 60 -14.25 -8.42 -3.69
C PRO A 60 -15.55 -7.84 -3.09
N ASN A 61 -16.04 -8.42 -2.00
CA ASN A 61 -17.19 -7.91 -1.27
C ASN A 61 -16.84 -6.61 -0.52
N PRO A 62 -17.51 -5.46 -0.78
CA PRO A 62 -17.19 -4.18 -0.14
C PRO A 62 -17.30 -4.19 1.40
N ALA A 63 -18.24 -4.93 1.98
CA ALA A 63 -18.43 -4.98 3.43
C ALA A 63 -17.31 -5.75 4.13
N SER A 64 -16.92 -6.90 3.59
CA SER A 64 -15.77 -7.68 4.08
C SER A 64 -14.45 -6.93 3.85
N ARG A 65 -14.32 -6.25 2.70
CA ARG A 65 -13.16 -5.40 2.38
C ARG A 65 -12.94 -4.30 3.42
N ALA A 66 -13.99 -3.57 3.78
CA ALA A 66 -13.91 -2.51 4.77
C ALA A 66 -13.40 -3.04 6.13
N LYS A 67 -13.82 -4.25 6.51
CA LYS A 67 -13.35 -4.90 7.74
C LYS A 67 -11.88 -5.32 7.62
N LEU A 68 -11.46 -5.92 6.50
CA LEU A 68 -10.05 -6.28 6.24
C LEU A 68 -9.10 -5.07 6.38
N SER A 69 -9.48 -3.93 5.82
CA SER A 69 -8.71 -2.67 5.97
C SER A 69 -8.62 -2.19 7.42
N MET A 70 -9.58 -2.52 8.27
CA MET A 70 -9.61 -2.13 9.69
C MET A 70 -8.92 -3.15 10.62
N ILE A 71 -8.42 -4.27 10.10
CA ILE A 71 -7.71 -5.25 10.91
C ILE A 71 -6.39 -4.64 11.38
N ASN A 72 -6.32 -4.34 12.68
CA ASN A 72 -5.09 -3.97 13.35
C ASN A 72 -4.32 -5.23 13.70
N THR A 73 -3.30 -5.56 12.90
CA THR A 73 -2.48 -6.78 13.02
C THR A 73 -1.77 -6.93 14.38
N MET A 74 -1.69 -5.86 15.19
CA MET A 74 -1.24 -5.90 16.59
C MET A 74 -2.17 -6.66 17.55
N SER A 75 -3.43 -6.95 17.18
CA SER A 75 -4.34 -7.74 18.02
C SER A 75 -3.96 -9.23 18.08
N LYS A 76 -3.35 -9.78 17.02
CA LYS A 76 -2.80 -11.15 17.01
C LYS A 76 -1.66 -11.33 18.02
N ILE A 77 -0.82 -10.29 18.21
CA ILE A 77 0.29 -10.31 19.18
C ILE A 77 -0.22 -10.46 20.63
N ARG A 78 -1.48 -10.08 20.89
CA ARG A 78 -2.12 -10.22 22.22
C ARG A 78 -2.91 -11.52 22.42
N GLY A 79 -2.82 -12.48 21.48
CA GLY A 79 -3.44 -13.81 21.65
C GLY A 79 -4.97 -13.83 21.61
N GLN A 80 -5.61 -12.80 21.05
CA GLN A 80 -7.05 -12.85 20.74
C GLN A 80 -7.23 -13.40 19.33
N GLU A 81 -7.23 -14.74 19.22
CA GLU A 81 -7.65 -15.45 18.01
C GLU A 81 -9.14 -15.21 17.78
N LYS A 82 -9.45 -14.16 17.03
CA LYS A 82 -10.66 -14.13 16.24
C LYS A 82 -10.17 -13.97 14.81
N GLY A 83 -10.72 -14.78 13.90
CA GLY A 83 -10.50 -14.64 12.46
C GLY A 83 -10.81 -13.21 11.99
N PRO A 84 -10.80 -12.93 10.68
CA PRO A 84 -10.80 -11.57 10.17
C PRO A 84 -12.07 -10.74 10.47
N GLY A 85 -13.06 -11.33 11.17
CA GLY A 85 -14.24 -10.63 11.69
C GLY A 85 -15.35 -10.48 10.66
N TYR A 86 -15.22 -11.18 9.53
CA TYR A 86 -16.20 -11.33 8.48
C TYR A 86 -16.22 -12.79 7.99
N PRO A 87 -17.37 -13.30 7.52
CA PRO A 87 -17.44 -14.62 6.92
C PRO A 87 -16.83 -14.59 5.50
N GLN A 88 -16.10 -15.65 5.14
CA GLN A 88 -15.75 -15.90 3.74
C GLN A 88 -16.97 -16.45 2.98
N ALA A 89 -16.96 -16.31 1.66
CA ALA A 89 -18.04 -16.83 0.82
C ALA A 89 -18.13 -18.37 0.90
N GLU A 90 -16.98 -19.02 1.01
CA GLU A 90 -16.81 -20.46 1.17
C GLU A 90 -17.49 -20.97 2.45
N ALA A 91 -17.38 -20.23 3.58
CA ALA A 91 -18.10 -20.57 4.81
C ALA A 91 -19.63 -20.48 4.65
N LEU A 92 -20.13 -19.45 3.96
CA LEU A 92 -21.57 -19.31 3.70
C LEU A 92 -22.10 -20.45 2.82
N LEU A 93 -21.32 -20.89 1.84
CA LEU A 93 -21.65 -22.05 1.01
C LEU A 93 -21.62 -23.34 1.82
N ALA A 94 -20.59 -23.52 2.66
CA ALA A 94 -20.47 -24.66 3.57
C ALA A 94 -21.68 -24.78 4.49
N GLU A 95 -22.10 -23.68 5.13
CA GLU A 95 -23.27 -23.65 6.00
C GLU A 95 -24.55 -24.10 5.28
N ALA A 96 -24.75 -23.65 4.04
CA ALA A 96 -25.89 -24.06 3.23
C ALA A 96 -25.86 -25.57 2.90
N MET A 97 -24.72 -26.08 2.44
CA MET A 97 -24.54 -27.50 2.12
C MET A 97 -24.75 -28.38 3.35
N LEU A 98 -24.12 -28.04 4.48
CA LEU A 98 -24.25 -28.79 5.73
C LEU A 98 -25.66 -28.72 6.32
N LYS A 99 -26.36 -27.60 6.15
CA LYS A 99 -27.76 -27.46 6.58
C LYS A 99 -28.65 -28.41 5.77
N PHE A 100 -28.63 -28.30 4.44
CA PHE A 100 -29.52 -29.09 3.59
C PHE A 100 -29.11 -30.56 3.50
N GLY A 101 -27.83 -30.89 3.67
CA GLY A 101 -27.36 -32.27 3.81
C GLY A 101 -28.00 -32.97 5.01
N ARG A 102 -28.10 -32.28 6.15
CA ARG A 102 -28.79 -32.78 7.34
C ARG A 102 -30.30 -32.89 7.17
N GLU A 103 -30.93 -31.93 6.49
CA GLU A 103 -32.37 -31.96 6.21
C GLU A 103 -32.78 -33.09 5.24
N LEU A 104 -31.92 -33.42 4.28
CA LEU A 104 -32.13 -34.55 3.37
C LEU A 104 -31.98 -35.92 4.06
N GLY A 105 -31.18 -35.99 5.12
CA GLY A 105 -30.90 -37.21 5.86
C GLY A 105 -29.99 -38.19 5.10
N ASP A 106 -29.70 -39.31 5.77
CA ASP A 106 -28.72 -40.30 5.31
C ASP A 106 -29.33 -41.40 4.43
N ASP A 107 -30.66 -41.35 4.20
CA ASP A 107 -31.41 -42.33 3.42
C ASP A 107 -31.20 -42.18 1.89
N CYS A 108 -30.46 -41.16 1.46
CA CYS A 108 -30.07 -40.95 0.08
C CYS A 108 -28.58 -40.62 -0.02
N ASN A 109 -27.97 -40.79 -1.20
CA ASN A 109 -26.56 -40.47 -1.38
C ASN A 109 -26.27 -38.96 -1.33
N PHE A 110 -27.28 -38.12 -1.62
CA PHE A 110 -27.07 -36.68 -1.78
C PHE A 110 -26.88 -35.95 -0.45
N GLY A 111 -27.60 -36.33 0.61
CA GLY A 111 -27.47 -35.72 1.94
C GLY A 111 -26.05 -35.83 2.51
N PRO A 112 -25.49 -37.04 2.65
CA PRO A 112 -24.11 -37.24 3.09
C PRO A 112 -23.07 -36.62 2.15
N ALA A 113 -23.30 -36.64 0.83
CA ALA A 113 -22.40 -35.98 -0.13
C ALA A 113 -22.33 -34.46 0.06
N LEU A 114 -23.47 -33.80 0.33
CA LEU A 114 -23.50 -32.39 0.72
C LEU A 114 -22.78 -32.16 2.05
N GLY A 115 -22.83 -33.13 2.96
CA GLY A 115 -22.04 -33.15 4.18
C GLY A 115 -20.53 -33.08 3.88
N ASP A 116 -20.03 -34.05 3.12
CA ASP A 116 -18.60 -34.16 2.75
C ASP A 116 -18.10 -32.90 2.04
N VAL A 117 -18.85 -32.39 1.05
CA VAL A 117 -18.47 -31.18 0.31
C VAL A 117 -18.60 -29.93 1.19
N GLY A 118 -19.62 -29.87 2.05
CA GLY A 118 -19.81 -28.78 3.00
C GLY A 118 -18.65 -28.66 3.99
N GLU A 119 -18.12 -29.78 4.49
CA GLU A 119 -16.91 -29.79 5.33
C GLU A 119 -15.69 -29.29 4.57
N ALA A 120 -15.47 -29.78 3.34
CA ALA A 120 -14.38 -29.30 2.50
C ALA A 120 -14.47 -27.78 2.20
N MET A 121 -15.68 -27.26 1.95
CA MET A 121 -15.89 -25.82 1.76
C MET A 121 -15.59 -25.01 3.03
N ARG A 122 -15.89 -25.57 4.22
CA ARG A 122 -15.54 -24.94 5.50
C ARG A 122 -14.02 -24.90 5.68
N GLU A 123 -13.32 -25.99 5.40
CA GLU A 123 -11.85 -26.03 5.46
C GLU A 123 -11.22 -25.02 4.48
N LEU A 124 -11.73 -24.93 3.24
CA LEU A 124 -11.28 -23.90 2.28
C LEU A 124 -11.49 -22.48 2.79
N SER A 125 -12.57 -22.23 3.54
CA SER A 125 -12.78 -20.93 4.20
C SER A 125 -11.68 -20.59 5.21
N GLU A 126 -11.21 -21.57 5.99
CA GLU A 126 -10.16 -21.35 7.00
C GLU A 126 -8.81 -21.08 6.34
N VAL A 127 -8.50 -21.77 5.24
CA VAL A 127 -7.31 -21.49 4.42
C VAL A 127 -7.42 -20.10 3.78
N LYS A 128 -8.61 -19.69 3.34
CA LYS A 128 -8.86 -18.35 2.78
C LYS A 128 -8.72 -17.24 3.82
N ASP A 129 -9.19 -17.45 5.05
CA ASP A 129 -8.95 -16.55 6.18
C ASP A 129 -7.44 -16.40 6.46
N SER A 130 -6.70 -17.51 6.40
CA SER A 130 -5.25 -17.50 6.57
C SER A 130 -4.55 -16.70 5.48
N LEU A 131 -4.94 -16.86 4.20
CA LEU A 131 -4.43 -16.05 3.08
C LEU A 131 -4.63 -14.54 3.33
N ASP A 132 -5.86 -14.15 3.67
CA ASP A 132 -6.19 -12.74 3.90
C ASP A 132 -5.29 -12.12 4.96
N MET A 133 -5.11 -12.84 6.07
CA MET A 133 -4.28 -12.38 7.17
C MET A 133 -2.79 -12.34 6.82
N GLU A 134 -2.28 -13.34 6.11
CA GLU A 134 -0.87 -13.42 5.74
C GLU A 134 -0.51 -12.29 4.77
N VAL A 135 -1.35 -12.04 3.76
CA VAL A 135 -1.16 -10.93 2.82
C VAL A 135 -1.35 -9.58 3.52
N LYS A 136 -2.31 -9.46 4.44
CA LYS A 136 -2.50 -8.23 5.23
C LYS A 136 -1.24 -7.88 6.03
N GLN A 137 -0.68 -8.85 6.74
CA GLN A 137 0.45 -8.65 7.64
C GLN A 137 1.79 -8.48 6.90
N ASN A 138 2.04 -9.29 5.87
CA ASN A 138 3.38 -9.38 5.27
C ASN A 138 3.52 -8.63 3.94
N PHE A 139 2.41 -8.09 3.40
CA PHE A 139 2.43 -7.31 2.16
C PHE A 139 1.74 -5.95 2.32
N ILE A 140 0.48 -5.91 2.72
CA ILE A 140 -0.29 -4.66 2.80
C ILE A 140 0.26 -3.73 3.89
N ASP A 141 0.46 -4.22 5.11
CA ASP A 141 0.94 -3.38 6.22
C ASP A 141 2.36 -2.80 5.99
N PRO A 142 3.35 -3.56 5.47
CA PRO A 142 4.63 -3.01 5.07
C PRO A 142 4.53 -1.92 4.00
N LEU A 143 3.70 -2.12 2.98
CA LEU A 143 3.47 -1.12 1.92
C LEU A 143 2.77 0.14 2.46
N GLN A 144 1.80 -0.02 3.36
CA GLN A 144 1.16 1.09 4.04
C GLN A 144 2.15 1.89 4.89
N ASN A 145 3.04 1.19 5.61
CA ASN A 145 4.09 1.83 6.40
C ASN A 145 5.08 2.61 5.52
N LEU A 146 5.52 2.02 4.41
CA LEU A 146 6.38 2.67 3.42
C LEU A 146 5.74 3.95 2.86
N HIS A 147 4.45 3.89 2.54
CA HIS A 147 3.68 5.03 2.06
C HIS A 147 3.54 6.14 3.12
N ASP A 148 3.18 5.77 4.35
CA ASP A 148 2.83 6.74 5.39
C ASP A 148 4.02 7.36 6.11
N LYS A 149 5.20 6.73 6.03
CA LYS A 149 6.45 7.22 6.61
C LYS A 149 7.39 7.72 5.54
N ASP A 150 8.10 6.82 4.86
CA ASP A 150 9.26 7.17 4.02
C ASP A 150 8.85 8.02 2.81
N LEU A 151 7.82 7.59 2.07
CA LEU A 151 7.33 8.32 0.90
C LEU A 151 6.71 9.67 1.29
N ARG A 152 6.01 9.73 2.43
CA ARG A 152 5.43 10.98 2.97
C ARG A 152 6.50 11.96 3.41
N GLU A 153 7.57 11.49 4.03
CA GLU A 153 8.72 12.29 4.44
C GLU A 153 9.48 12.84 3.23
N ILE A 154 9.74 12.00 2.22
CA ILE A 154 10.35 12.45 0.97
C ILE A 154 9.48 13.51 0.29
N GLN A 155 8.16 13.29 0.22
CA GLN A 155 7.23 14.28 -0.34
C GLN A 155 7.28 15.61 0.45
N HIS A 156 7.45 15.55 1.77
CA HIS A 156 7.65 16.75 2.59
C HIS A 156 8.95 17.48 2.22
N HIS A 157 10.07 16.76 2.07
CA HIS A 157 11.36 17.32 1.69
C HIS A 157 11.32 17.95 0.29
N LEU A 158 10.76 17.26 -0.71
CA LEU A 158 10.59 17.78 -2.07
C LEU A 158 9.74 19.06 -2.10
N LYS A 159 8.63 19.09 -1.36
CA LYS A 159 7.79 20.30 -1.24
C LYS A 159 8.53 21.45 -0.55
N LYS A 160 9.35 21.16 0.45
CA LYS A 160 10.18 22.15 1.14
C LYS A 160 11.26 22.71 0.21
N LEU A 161 11.96 21.84 -0.52
CA LEU A 161 12.96 22.18 -1.52
C LEU A 161 12.39 23.11 -2.59
N GLU A 162 11.27 22.74 -3.22
CA GLU A 162 10.62 23.58 -4.23
C GLU A 162 10.24 24.95 -3.66
N GLY A 163 9.76 24.97 -2.41
CA GLY A 163 9.48 26.19 -1.69
C GLY A 163 10.71 27.05 -1.37
N ARG A 164 11.91 26.47 -1.30
CA ARG A 164 13.20 27.19 -1.10
C ARG A 164 13.77 27.67 -2.42
N ARG A 165 13.69 26.85 -3.47
CA ARG A 165 14.08 27.20 -4.83
C ARG A 165 13.36 28.47 -5.31
N LEU A 166 12.04 28.50 -5.17
CA LEU A 166 11.22 29.67 -5.54
C LEU A 166 11.59 30.94 -4.75
N ASP A 167 11.95 30.80 -3.46
CA ASP A 167 12.36 31.93 -2.60
C ASP A 167 13.75 32.46 -3.01
N PHE A 168 14.67 31.55 -3.30
CA PHE A 168 16.00 31.88 -3.82
C PHE A 168 15.91 32.57 -5.18
N ASP A 169 15.17 32.00 -6.13
CA ASP A 169 15.04 32.56 -7.49
C ASP A 169 14.40 33.96 -7.48
N TYR A 170 13.39 34.17 -6.62
CA TYR A 170 12.80 35.49 -6.42
C TYR A 170 13.83 36.51 -5.91
N LYS A 171 14.65 36.11 -4.92
CA LYS A 171 15.67 36.98 -4.33
C LYS A 171 16.82 37.27 -5.29
N LYS A 172 17.27 36.25 -6.03
CA LYS A 172 18.32 36.34 -7.04
C LYS A 172 17.95 37.32 -8.16
N LYS A 173 16.71 37.29 -8.65
CA LYS A 173 16.20 38.27 -9.64
C LYS A 173 16.18 39.72 -9.13
N ARG A 174 16.30 39.93 -7.82
CA ARG A 174 16.28 41.24 -7.15
C ARG A 174 17.60 41.55 -6.45
N GLN A 175 18.68 40.90 -6.88
CA GLN A 175 20.03 41.23 -6.42
C GLN A 175 20.30 42.74 -6.59
N GLY A 176 20.93 43.36 -5.59
CA GLY A 176 21.09 44.82 -5.49
C GLY A 176 19.90 45.58 -4.90
N LYS A 177 18.71 44.96 -4.78
CA LYS A 177 17.54 45.49 -4.04
C LYS A 177 17.26 44.76 -2.73
N ILE A 178 17.96 43.65 -2.50
CA ILE A 178 17.84 42.79 -1.31
C ILE A 178 19.24 42.70 -0.69
N PRO A 179 19.36 42.73 0.65
CA PRO A 179 20.66 42.56 1.32
C PRO A 179 21.35 41.26 0.88
N ASP A 180 22.65 41.33 0.61
CA ASP A 180 23.41 40.16 0.14
C ASP A 180 23.36 39.00 1.15
N GLU A 181 23.33 39.30 2.44
CA GLU A 181 23.18 38.30 3.50
C GLU A 181 21.82 37.57 3.40
N GLU A 182 20.74 38.25 3.02
CA GLU A 182 19.44 37.61 2.83
C GLU A 182 19.41 36.71 1.58
N LEU A 183 20.19 37.03 0.55
CA LEU A 183 20.35 36.20 -0.64
C LEU A 183 21.22 34.98 -0.34
N ARG A 184 22.34 35.17 0.37
CA ARG A 184 23.23 34.09 0.84
C ARG A 184 22.47 33.07 1.68
N GLN A 185 21.68 33.52 2.65
CA GLN A 185 20.84 32.65 3.49
C GLN A 185 19.73 31.91 2.72
N ALA A 186 19.28 32.46 1.59
CA ALA A 186 18.28 31.79 0.76
C ALA A 186 18.90 30.67 -0.07
N LEU A 187 20.12 30.89 -0.57
CA LEU A 187 20.93 29.88 -1.24
C LEU A 187 21.29 28.74 -0.28
N GLU A 188 21.84 29.05 0.89
CA GLU A 188 22.21 28.07 1.92
C GLU A 188 21.03 27.16 2.29
N LYS A 189 19.83 27.73 2.49
CA LYS A 189 18.62 26.96 2.80
C LYS A 189 18.08 26.15 1.62
N PHE A 190 18.37 26.56 0.39
CA PHE A 190 18.04 25.79 -0.81
C PHE A 190 18.97 24.58 -0.91
N ASP A 191 20.28 24.79 -0.80
CA ASP A 191 21.29 23.73 -0.86
C ASP A 191 21.07 22.69 0.25
N GLU A 192 20.88 23.12 1.51
CA GLU A 192 20.53 22.22 2.63
C GLU A 192 19.26 21.40 2.35
N SER A 193 18.23 22.01 1.75
CA SER A 193 17.00 21.29 1.44
C SER A 193 17.16 20.33 0.27
N LYS A 194 18.11 20.61 -0.64
CA LYS A 194 18.43 19.75 -1.79
C LYS A 194 19.13 18.49 -1.28
N GLU A 195 20.19 18.66 -0.48
CA GLU A 195 20.94 17.54 0.10
C GLU A 195 20.06 16.60 0.92
N ILE A 196 19.15 17.15 1.74
CA ILE A 196 18.19 16.34 2.52
C ILE A 196 17.26 15.56 1.58
N ALA A 197 16.69 16.21 0.57
CA ALA A 197 15.79 15.53 -0.38
C ALA A 197 16.52 14.44 -1.18
N GLU A 198 17.73 14.72 -1.66
CA GLU A 198 18.59 13.76 -2.37
C GLU A 198 18.90 12.56 -1.48
N SER A 199 19.36 12.79 -0.25
CA SER A 199 19.69 11.74 0.70
C SER A 199 18.48 10.84 0.99
N SER A 200 17.30 11.42 1.24
CA SER A 200 16.08 10.63 1.48
C SER A 200 15.63 9.83 0.25
N MET A 201 15.68 10.42 -0.95
CA MET A 201 15.34 9.71 -2.19
C MET A 201 16.33 8.57 -2.48
N PHE A 202 17.63 8.82 -2.29
CA PHE A 202 18.68 7.83 -2.50
C PHE A 202 18.51 6.64 -1.55
N ASN A 203 18.30 6.90 -0.25
CA ASN A 203 18.11 5.83 0.73
C ASN A 203 16.90 4.94 0.39
N LEU A 204 15.78 5.54 -0.05
CA LEU A 204 14.62 4.77 -0.49
C LEU A 204 14.95 3.88 -1.71
N LEU A 205 15.66 4.43 -2.69
CA LEU A 205 15.97 3.73 -3.94
C LEU A 205 17.04 2.64 -3.77
N GLU A 206 17.95 2.79 -2.81
CA GLU A 206 18.91 1.74 -2.43
C GLU A 206 18.24 0.58 -1.66
N MET A 207 17.07 0.82 -1.07
CA MET A 207 16.27 -0.19 -0.37
C MET A 207 15.24 -0.89 -1.27
N ASP A 208 15.43 -0.85 -2.61
CA ASP A 208 14.50 -1.44 -3.59
C ASP A 208 14.31 -2.96 -3.43
N ILE A 209 15.34 -3.65 -2.92
CA ILE A 209 15.30 -5.07 -2.60
C ILE A 209 14.25 -5.43 -1.54
N GLU A 210 13.88 -4.50 -0.66
CA GLU A 210 12.82 -4.71 0.32
C GLU A 210 11.45 -4.79 -0.36
N GLN A 211 11.21 -4.00 -1.41
CA GLN A 211 9.97 -4.09 -2.18
C GLN A 211 9.89 -5.41 -2.97
N VAL A 212 11.01 -5.92 -3.48
CA VAL A 212 11.06 -7.26 -4.09
C VAL A 212 10.73 -8.34 -3.05
N SER A 213 11.25 -8.20 -1.83
CA SER A 213 10.95 -9.12 -0.73
C SER A 213 9.47 -9.10 -0.35
N GLN A 214 8.83 -7.93 -0.35
CA GLN A 214 7.39 -7.79 -0.15
C GLN A 214 6.58 -8.49 -1.25
N LEU A 215 6.96 -8.33 -2.53
CA LEU A 215 6.33 -9.07 -3.63
C LEU A 215 6.47 -10.60 -3.46
N SER A 216 7.64 -11.06 -3.03
CA SER A 216 7.84 -12.48 -2.72
C SER A 216 6.91 -12.96 -1.61
N ALA A 217 6.65 -12.16 -0.57
CA ALA A 217 5.73 -12.51 0.50
C ALA A 217 4.29 -12.69 -0.01
N LEU A 218 3.83 -11.81 -0.92
CA LEU A 218 2.53 -11.94 -1.58
C LEU A 218 2.42 -13.25 -2.36
N VAL A 219 3.43 -13.56 -3.19
CA VAL A 219 3.44 -14.78 -4.02
C VAL A 219 3.49 -16.03 -3.15
N GLN A 220 4.31 -16.02 -2.09
CA GLN A 220 4.44 -17.16 -1.19
C GLN A 220 3.12 -17.45 -0.45
N ALA A 221 2.42 -16.41 0.02
CA ALA A 221 1.11 -16.56 0.66
C ALA A 221 0.07 -17.16 -0.30
N GLN A 222 0.02 -16.68 -1.55
CA GLN A 222 -0.88 -17.23 -2.58
C GLN A 222 -0.54 -18.68 -2.93
N LEU A 223 0.74 -19.01 -3.08
CA LEU A 223 1.18 -20.37 -3.37
C LEU A 223 0.77 -21.33 -2.26
N GLU A 224 0.96 -20.95 -1.01
CA GLU A 224 0.62 -21.78 0.15
C GLU A 224 -0.90 -22.00 0.25
N TYR A 225 -1.69 -20.94 0.08
CA TYR A 225 -3.15 -21.02 -0.01
C TYR A 225 -3.60 -22.05 -1.06
N HIS A 226 -3.08 -21.94 -2.29
CA HIS A 226 -3.48 -22.83 -3.37
C HIS A 226 -3.01 -24.29 -3.16
N LYS A 227 -1.84 -24.51 -2.57
CA LYS A 227 -1.37 -25.86 -2.22
C LYS A 227 -2.31 -26.56 -1.24
N GLN A 228 -2.71 -25.87 -0.17
CA GLN A 228 -3.63 -26.43 0.82
C GLN A 228 -5.03 -26.64 0.22
N ALA A 229 -5.51 -25.70 -0.59
CA ALA A 229 -6.78 -25.85 -1.29
C ALA A 229 -6.82 -27.08 -2.21
N VAL A 230 -5.73 -27.35 -2.94
CA VAL A 230 -5.61 -28.55 -3.77
C VAL A 230 -5.71 -29.83 -2.94
N GLN A 231 -5.05 -29.89 -1.79
CA GLN A 231 -5.11 -31.07 -0.91
C GLN A 231 -6.53 -31.35 -0.41
N ILE A 232 -7.24 -30.31 0.04
CA ILE A 232 -8.63 -30.41 0.50
C ILE A 232 -9.53 -30.91 -0.63
N LEU A 233 -9.40 -30.31 -1.82
CA LEU A 233 -10.21 -30.67 -2.98
C LEU A 233 -9.90 -32.08 -3.49
N GLN A 234 -8.64 -32.51 -3.47
CA GLN A 234 -8.26 -33.89 -3.82
C GLN A 234 -8.91 -34.90 -2.86
N GLN A 235 -8.90 -34.62 -1.56
CA GLN A 235 -9.48 -35.52 -0.56
C GLN A 235 -10.99 -35.69 -0.75
N VAL A 236 -11.74 -34.59 -0.92
CA VAL A 236 -13.20 -34.68 -1.12
C VAL A 236 -13.55 -35.31 -2.47
N THR A 237 -12.72 -35.11 -3.49
CA THR A 237 -12.90 -35.76 -4.80
C THR A 237 -12.89 -37.28 -4.66
N VAL A 238 -11.90 -37.84 -3.96
CA VAL A 238 -11.82 -39.29 -3.71
C VAL A 238 -13.04 -39.81 -2.95
N ARG A 239 -13.49 -39.10 -1.89
CA ARG A 239 -14.70 -39.50 -1.14
C ARG A 239 -15.95 -39.54 -2.02
N LEU A 240 -16.09 -38.59 -2.95
CA LEU A 240 -17.21 -38.56 -3.88
C LEU A 240 -17.13 -39.67 -4.93
N GLU A 241 -15.93 -39.97 -5.46
CA GLU A 241 -15.72 -41.07 -6.40
C GLU A 241 -16.06 -42.43 -5.77
N GLU A 242 -15.64 -42.66 -4.52
CA GLU A 242 -15.99 -43.85 -3.74
C GLU A 242 -17.50 -43.96 -3.47
N ARG A 243 -18.20 -42.83 -3.35
CA ARG A 243 -19.65 -42.80 -3.11
C ARG A 243 -20.48 -43.05 -4.37
N VAL A 244 -19.95 -42.71 -5.54
CA VAL A 244 -20.61 -42.93 -6.84
C VAL A 244 -20.39 -44.36 -7.35
N SER A 245 -19.28 -44.98 -6.96
CA SER A 245 -18.89 -46.35 -7.32
C SER A 245 -19.73 -47.40 -6.59
#